data_AF-A0A970WBI0-F1
#
_entry.id   AF-A0A970WBI0-F1
#
_cell.length_a   1.000
_cell.length_b   1.000
_cell.length_c   1.000
_cell.angle_alpha   90.00
_cell.angle_beta   90.00
_cell.angle_gamma   90.00
#
_symmetry.space_group_name_H-M   'P 1'
#
loop_
_entity.id
_entity.type
_entity.pdbx_description
1 polymer ?
#
loop_
_entity_poly.entity_id
_entity_poly.type
_entity_poly.pdbx_seq_one_letter_code
_entity_poly.pdbx_strand_id
1 'polypeptide(L)' 'GIKVSDETMAQLNIMKHKFHGDWNYTIAPSR' A
#
# COMPACT_ATOMS: atom_id res chain seq x y z
N GLY A 1 -11.48 -6.28 -12.34
CA GLY A 1 -10.62 -5.48 -11.44
C GLY A 1 -10.44 -4.10 -12.03
N ILE A 2 -10.34 -3.07 -11.20
CA ILE A 2 -10.07 -1.70 -11.64
C ILE A 2 -8.55 -1.53 -11.71
N LYS A 3 -8.01 -1.08 -12.85
CA LYS A 3 -6.59 -0.78 -12.97
C LYS A 3 -6.32 0.57 -12.28
N VAL A 4 -5.43 0.57 -11.32
CA VAL A 4 -4.92 1.78 -10.65
C VAL A 4 -3.57 2.13 -11.27
N SER A 5 -3.29 3.42 -11.50
CA SER A 5 -2.00 3.86 -12.03
C SER A 5 -0.90 3.79 -10.98
N ASP A 6 0.34 3.62 -11.42
CA ASP A 6 1.51 3.61 -10.53
C ASP A 6 1.65 4.94 -9.77
N GLU A 7 1.30 6.05 -10.42
CA GLU A 7 1.26 7.39 -9.79
C GLU A 7 0.30 7.44 -8.61
N THR A 8 -0.88 6.82 -8.75
CA THR A 8 -1.87 6.74 -7.66
C THR A 8 -1.36 5.83 -6.54
N MET A 9 -0.76 4.68 -6.90
CA MET A 9 -0.18 3.77 -5.92
C MET A 9 0.98 4.40 -5.16
N ALA A 10 1.78 5.25 -5.80
CA ALA A 10 2.91 5.95 -5.20
C ALA A 10 2.49 7.05 -4.20
N GLN A 11 1.26 7.56 -4.31
CA GLN A 11 0.71 8.52 -3.36
C GLN A 11 0.23 7.87 -2.04
N LEU A 12 0.10 6.54 -2.02
CA LEU A 12 -0.32 5.82 -0.82
C LEU A 12 0.82 5.82 0.22
N ASN A 13 0.48 6.18 1.46
CA ASN A 13 1.41 6.11 2.59
C ASN A 13 1.51 4.67 3.10
N ILE A 14 2.07 3.77 2.28
CA ILE A 14 2.25 2.36 2.61
C ILE A 14 3.73 2.01 2.78
N MET A 15 4.02 1.22 3.79
CA MET A 15 5.36 0.72 4.07
C MET A 15 5.39 -0.79 3.98
N LYS A 16 6.48 -1.36 3.46
CA LYS A 16 6.65 -2.81 3.45
C LYS A 16 6.79 -3.32 4.88
N HIS A 17 5.99 -4.33 5.21
CA HIS A 17 5.98 -4.99 6.49
C HIS A 17 6.42 -6.46 6.34
N LYS A 18 6.82 -7.08 7.45
CA LYS A 18 6.91 -8.54 7.51
C LYS A 18 5.57 -9.15 7.12
N PHE A 19 5.64 -10.23 6.37
CA PHE A 19 4.49 -10.98 5.89
C PHE A 19 3.70 -11.56 7.07
N HIS A 20 2.39 -11.34 7.06
CA HIS A 20 1.45 -11.78 8.09
C HIS A 20 0.41 -12.79 7.57
N GLY A 21 0.75 -13.56 6.54
CA GLY A 21 -0.16 -14.54 5.92
C GLY A 21 -0.70 -14.06 4.57
N ASP A 22 -1.57 -13.06 4.56
CA ASP A 22 -2.15 -12.60 3.28
C ASP A 22 -1.67 -11.21 2.86
N TRP A 23 -0.86 -10.56 3.70
CA TRP A 23 -0.49 -9.17 3.52
C TRP A 23 0.91 -8.86 4.07
N ASN A 24 1.62 -7.94 3.40
CA ASN A 24 2.99 -7.55 3.70
C ASN A 24 3.22 -6.03 3.62
N TYR A 25 2.18 -5.22 3.82
CA TYR A 25 2.31 -3.77 3.91
C TYR A 25 1.65 -3.22 5.20
N THR A 26 1.96 -1.99 5.56
CA THR A 26 1.28 -1.24 6.62
C THR A 26 0.84 0.08 6.02
N ILE A 27 -0.45 0.43 6.19
CA ILE A 27 -0.99 1.72 5.76
C ILE A 27 -0.88 2.68 6.94
N ALA A 28 -0.22 3.81 6.73
CA ALA A 28 -0.15 4.89 7.69
C ALA A 28 -1.12 6.02 7.29
N PRO A 29 -1.66 6.78 8.26
CA PRO A 29 -2.53 7.89 7.96
C PRO A 29 -1.81 8.95 7.10
N SER A 30 -2.51 9.50 6.12
CA SER A 30 -2.15 10.76 5.48
C SER A 30 -2.74 11.90 6.32
N ARG A 31 -1.91 12.89 6.65
CA ARG A 31 -2.29 14.03 7.49
C ARG A 31 -3.23 14.98 6.75
#